data_AF-A0A2P6FHX0-F1
#
_entry.id   AF-A0A2P6FHX0-F1
#
_cell.length_a   1.000
_cell.length_b   1.000
_cell.length_c   1.000
_cell.angle_alpha   90.00
_cell.angle_beta   90.00
_cell.angle_gamma   90.00
#
_symmetry.space_group_name_H-M   'P 1'
#
loop_
_entity.id
_entity.type
_entity.pdbx_description
1 polymer ?
#
loop_
_entity_poly.entity_id
_entity_poly.type
_entity_poly.pdbx_seq_one_letter_code
_entity_poly.pdbx_strand_id
1 'polypeptide(L)'
;MKVTETTLIQARGSLLWEENGVIHRDTCNLHKLNVWRDLFPPKLEEKLLGAEEGEKIEMAFPAGSLIPDHDPAKVFKVYSSQFDFNEVDPLEEPKLGLFYRLGCLNG
;
A
#
# COMPACT_ATOMS: atom_id res chain seq x y z
N MET A 1 -2.66 12.72 -25.41
CA MET A 1 -4.02 12.49 -24.84
C MET A 1 -3.98 12.93 -23.39
N LYS A 2 -5.02 13.60 -22.87
CA LYS A 2 -5.09 13.96 -21.46
C LYS A 2 -5.76 12.85 -20.66
N VAL A 3 -5.27 12.61 -19.45
CA VAL A 3 -5.86 11.68 -18.51
C VAL A 3 -7.22 12.18 -18.03
N THR A 4 -8.20 11.28 -18.01
CA THR A 4 -9.54 11.49 -17.44
C THR A 4 -9.85 10.39 -16.44
N GLU A 5 -10.96 10.51 -15.70
CA GLU A 5 -11.42 9.50 -14.73
C GLU A 5 -11.55 8.08 -15.31
N THR A 6 -11.94 7.97 -16.58
CA THR A 6 -12.16 6.70 -17.29
C THR A 6 -10.97 6.23 -18.11
N THR A 7 -9.89 7.03 -18.17
CA THR A 7 -8.69 6.66 -18.92
C THR A 7 -7.98 5.50 -18.22
N LEU A 8 -7.48 4.55 -19.02
CA LEU A 8 -6.53 3.54 -18.55
C LEU A 8 -5.12 4.05 -18.83
N ILE A 9 -4.32 4.12 -17.78
CA ILE A 9 -2.98 4.68 -17.81
C ILE A 9 -1.98 3.53 -17.70
N GLN A 10 -0.99 3.53 -18.59
CA GLN A 10 0.23 2.77 -18.41
C GLN A 10 1.29 3.69 -17.82
N ALA A 11 1.82 3.33 -16.66
CA ALA A 11 2.76 4.15 -15.91
C ALA A 11 3.87 3.31 -15.29
N ARG A 12 4.96 3.99 -14.92
CA ARG A 12 5.99 3.46 -14.04
C ARG A 12 5.96 4.22 -12.73
N GLY A 13 5.73 3.52 -11.63
CA GLY A 13 5.77 4.09 -10.29
C GLY A 13 7.14 3.84 -9.65
N SER A 14 7.60 4.78 -8.82
CA SER A 14 8.72 4.54 -7.91
C SER A 14 8.44 5.17 -6.56
N LEU A 15 8.71 4.40 -5.50
CA LEU A 15 8.63 4.85 -4.12
C LEU A 15 10.05 4.92 -3.55
N LEU A 16 10.38 6.05 -2.93
CA LEU A 16 11.64 6.25 -2.22
C LEU A 16 11.32 6.54 -0.76
N TRP A 17 11.99 5.85 0.17
CA TRP A 17 11.87 6.13 1.59
C TRP A 17 13.20 5.89 2.30
N GLU A 18 13.34 6.46 3.49
CA GLU A 18 14.49 6.25 4.37
C GLU A 18 14.02 5.56 5.65
N GLU A 19 14.73 4.52 6.05
CA GLU A 19 14.52 3.83 7.32
C GLU A 19 15.88 3.56 7.97
N ASN A 20 16.07 4.00 9.21
CA ASN A 20 17.32 3.79 9.97
C ASN A 20 18.61 4.21 9.22
N GLY A 21 18.54 5.30 8.45
CA GLY A 21 19.66 5.80 7.64
C GLY A 21 19.92 5.03 6.34
N VAL A 22 19.06 4.07 5.99
CA VAL A 22 19.10 3.34 4.73
C VAL A 22 18.05 3.90 3.78
N ILE A 23 18.47 4.24 2.56
CA ILE A 23 17.56 4.69 1.50
C ILE A 23 17.11 3.48 0.69
N HIS A 24 15.81 3.29 0.64
CA HIS A 24 15.15 2.22 -0.11
C HIS A 24 14.47 2.80 -1.35
N ARG A 25 14.45 2.00 -2.42
CA ARG A 25 13.70 2.31 -3.64
C ARG A 25 12.94 1.09 -4.10
N ASP A 26 11.64 1.25 -4.27
CA ASP A 26 10.80 0.29 -4.97
C ASP A 26 10.34 0.89 -6.32
N THR A 27 10.13 0.04 -7.31
CA THR A 27 9.69 0.43 -8.65
C THR A 27 8.81 -0.65 -9.25
N CYS A 28 7.67 -0.23 -9.82
CA CYS A 28 6.74 -1.13 -10.48
C CYS A 28 6.24 -0.56 -11.81
N ASN A 29 5.79 -1.45 -12.69
CA ASN A 29 5.06 -1.10 -13.90
C ASN A 29 3.56 -1.29 -13.65
N LEU A 30 2.78 -0.24 -13.90
CA LEU A 30 1.34 -0.19 -13.68
C LEU A 30 0.67 -0.14 -15.06
N HIS A 31 0.09 -1.25 -15.50
CA HIS A 31 -0.40 -1.38 -16.88
C HIS A 31 -1.85 -0.91 -17.10
N LYS A 32 -2.64 -0.82 -16.03
CA LYS A 32 -4.09 -0.54 -16.09
C LYS A 32 -4.53 0.34 -14.93
N LEU A 33 -3.73 1.37 -14.64
CA LEU A 33 -4.05 2.33 -13.61
C LEU A 33 -5.27 3.14 -14.05
N ASN A 34 -6.26 3.27 -13.18
CA ASN A 34 -7.49 4.00 -13.44
C ASN A 34 -7.82 4.93 -12.27
N VAL A 35 -8.04 6.21 -12.58
CA VAL A 35 -8.19 7.25 -11.56
C VAL A 35 -9.46 7.05 -10.72
N TRP A 36 -10.56 6.61 -11.33
CA TRP A 36 -11.82 6.40 -10.61
C TRP A 36 -11.85 5.14 -9.73
N ARG A 37 -11.16 4.07 -10.12
CA ARG A 37 -11.21 2.77 -9.44
C ARG A 37 -10.12 2.61 -8.38
N ASP A 38 -8.91 3.06 -8.68
CA ASP A 38 -7.75 2.73 -7.86
C ASP A 38 -7.59 3.71 -6.69
N LEU A 39 -6.86 3.28 -5.64
CA LEU A 39 -6.60 4.09 -4.47
C LEU A 39 -5.30 4.87 -4.65
N PHE A 40 -5.35 6.18 -4.41
CA PHE A 40 -4.22 7.08 -4.57
C PHE A 40 -3.86 7.78 -3.25
N PRO A 41 -2.56 8.07 -3.03
CA PRO A 41 -2.15 9.08 -2.07
C PRO A 41 -2.92 10.40 -2.25
N PRO A 42 -3.19 11.15 -1.18
CA PRO A 42 -3.86 12.44 -1.27
C PRO A 42 -3.18 13.36 -2.29
N LYS A 43 -3.97 14.07 -3.10
CA LYS A 43 -3.55 14.99 -4.16
C LYS A 43 -2.86 14.36 -5.38
N LEU A 44 -2.53 13.06 -5.37
CA LEU A 44 -1.99 12.40 -6.56
C LEU A 44 -3.06 12.27 -7.65
N GLU A 45 -4.29 11.93 -7.25
CA GLU A 45 -5.45 11.86 -8.15
C GLU A 45 -5.66 13.18 -8.91
N GLU A 46 -5.70 14.32 -8.21
CA GLU A 46 -5.86 15.64 -8.81
C GLU A 46 -4.75 15.98 -9.82
N LYS A 47 -3.51 15.53 -9.54
CA LYS A 47 -2.36 15.73 -10.45
C LYS A 47 -2.40 14.79 -11.65
N LEU A 48 -2.95 13.60 -11.49
CA LEU A 48 -3.12 12.65 -12.59
C LEU A 48 -4.21 13.13 -13.55
N LEU A 49 -5.32 13.69 -13.04
CA LEU A 49 -6.38 14.25 -13.87
C LEU A 49 -5.84 15.40 -14.74
N GLY A 50 -6.01 15.27 -16.06
CA GLY A 50 -5.54 16.26 -17.03
C GLY A 50 -4.06 16.15 -17.40
N ALA A 51 -3.29 15.29 -16.73
CA ALA A 51 -1.89 15.02 -17.08
C ALA A 51 -1.77 14.49 -18.51
N GLU A 52 -0.62 14.76 -19.12
CA GLU A 52 -0.32 14.33 -20.49
C GLU A 52 0.65 13.14 -20.52
N GLU A 53 0.66 12.45 -21.65
CA GLU A 53 1.58 11.34 -21.88
C GLU A 53 3.04 11.81 -21.79
N GLY A 54 3.87 11.04 -21.07
CA GLY A 54 5.28 11.37 -20.82
C GLY A 54 5.51 12.34 -19.66
N GLU A 55 4.45 12.91 -19.08
CA GLU A 55 4.56 13.76 -17.89
C GLU A 55 5.04 12.96 -16.68
N LYS A 56 5.91 13.57 -15.87
CA LYS A 56 6.44 12.99 -14.64
C LYS A 56 5.91 13.75 -13.44
N ILE A 57 5.18 13.05 -12.57
CA ILE A 57 4.64 13.60 -11.33
C ILE A 57 5.49 13.12 -10.16
N GLU A 58 6.03 14.06 -9.38
CA GLU A 58 6.77 13.78 -8.14
C GLU A 58 6.07 14.43 -6.94
N MET A 59 6.02 13.70 -5.84
CA MET A 59 5.40 14.14 -4.59
C MET A 59 6.20 13.60 -3.40
N ALA A 60 6.27 14.39 -2.34
CA ALA A 60 6.86 13.99 -1.07
C ALA A 60 5.78 13.96 0.00
N PHE A 61 5.83 12.93 0.85
CA PHE A 61 4.89 12.71 1.92
C PHE A 61 5.68 12.55 3.22
N PRO A 62 5.45 13.39 4.24
CA PRO A 62 6.06 13.20 5.56
C PRO A 62 5.70 11.84 6.17
N ALA A 63 6.57 11.32 7.04
CA ALA A 63 6.23 10.17 7.88
C ALA A 63 4.90 10.43 8.63
N GLY A 64 4.09 9.40 8.77
CA GLY A 64 2.76 9.51 9.38
C GLY A 64 1.65 10.02 8.46
N SER A 65 1.95 10.62 7.29
CA SER A 65 0.92 11.29 6.47
C SER A 65 0.12 10.35 5.57
N LEU A 66 0.76 9.31 5.02
CA LEU A 66 0.07 8.29 4.22
C LEU A 66 -0.39 7.10 5.06
N ILE A 67 0.49 6.68 5.97
CA ILE A 67 0.25 5.61 6.94
C ILE A 67 0.60 6.21 8.29
N PRO A 68 -0.29 6.11 9.30
CA PRO A 68 0.01 6.59 10.64
C PRO A 68 1.29 5.96 11.20
N ASP A 69 1.95 6.68 12.11
CA ASP A 69 3.08 6.14 12.84
C ASP A 69 2.72 4.88 13.64
N HIS A 70 3.74 4.08 13.95
CA HIS A 70 3.58 2.93 14.81
C HIS A 70 2.94 3.33 16.14
N ASP A 71 1.80 2.72 16.44
CA ASP A 71 1.05 2.95 17.68
C ASP A 71 1.23 1.75 18.62
N PRO A 72 1.98 1.91 19.74
CA PRO A 72 2.16 0.84 20.72
C PRO A 72 0.83 0.33 21.31
N ALA A 73 -0.23 1.15 21.30
CA ALA A 73 -1.55 0.72 21.77
C ALA A 73 -2.23 -0.28 20.81
N LYS A 74 -1.74 -0.41 19.58
CA LYS A 74 -2.18 -1.42 18.60
C LYS A 74 -1.29 -2.66 18.59
N VAL A 75 -0.36 -2.78 19.54
CA VAL A 75 0.49 -3.96 19.70
C VAL A 75 -0.13 -4.88 20.74
N PHE A 76 -0.49 -6.08 20.31
CA PHE A 76 -1.11 -7.09 21.16
C PHE A 76 -0.20 -8.29 21.32
N LYS A 77 -0.15 -8.82 22.54
CA LYS A 77 0.43 -10.15 22.77
C LYS A 77 -0.64 -11.19 22.49
N VAL A 78 -0.38 -12.04 21.51
CA VAL A 78 -1.24 -13.16 21.13
C VAL A 78 -0.49 -14.48 21.29
N TYR A 79 -1.20 -15.55 21.62
CA TYR A 79 -0.65 -16.90 21.67
C TYR A 79 -0.96 -17.66 20.38
N SER A 80 -0.08 -18.58 19.98
CA SER A 80 -0.31 -19.41 18.79
C SER A 80 -1.66 -20.14 18.84
N SER A 81 -2.06 -20.59 20.04
CA SER A 81 -3.34 -21.24 20.28
C SER A 81 -4.58 -20.37 20.08
N GLN A 82 -4.43 -19.05 19.95
CA GLN A 82 -5.53 -18.13 19.65
C GLN A 82 -5.77 -18.00 18.15
N PHE A 83 -4.84 -18.45 17.31
CA PHE A 83 -5.05 -18.45 15.87
C PHE A 83 -5.99 -19.59 15.48
N ASP A 84 -7.03 -19.22 14.75
CA ASP A 84 -7.99 -20.13 14.14
C ASP A 84 -7.72 -20.19 12.64
N PHE A 85 -6.76 -21.05 12.29
CA PHE A 85 -6.51 -21.37 10.89
C PHE A 85 -7.56 -22.39 10.46
N ASN A 86 -8.53 -21.93 9.68
CA ASN A 86 -9.52 -22.82 9.08
C ASN A 86 -8.86 -23.66 7.98
N GLU A 87 -9.54 -24.71 7.49
CA GLU A 87 -9.03 -25.57 6.39
C GLU A 87 -8.65 -24.81 5.10
N VAL A 88 -9.10 -23.56 4.95
CA VAL A 88 -8.83 -22.69 3.80
C VAL A 88 -7.53 -21.87 3.98
N ASP A 89 -7.03 -21.74 5.21
CA ASP A 89 -5.81 -20.99 5.48
C ASP A 89 -4.58 -21.89 5.21
N PRO A 90 -3.60 -21.45 4.40
CA PRO A 90 -2.45 -22.27 3.99
C PRO A 90 -1.38 -22.41 5.09
N LEU A 91 -1.66 -21.95 6.30
CA LEU A 91 -0.74 -21.89 7.43
C LEU A 91 -1.33 -22.67 8.60
N GLU A 92 -0.48 -23.46 9.27
CA GLU A 92 -0.84 -24.17 10.50
C GLU A 92 -0.37 -23.41 11.76
N GLU A 93 0.52 -22.43 11.58
CA GLU A 93 1.08 -21.60 12.65
C GLU A 93 1.34 -20.16 12.16
N PRO A 94 1.33 -19.16 13.06
CA PRO A 94 1.71 -17.80 12.70
C PRO A 94 3.20 -17.72 12.32
N LYS A 95 3.52 -16.87 11.34
CA LYS A 95 4.85 -16.60 10.81
C LYS A 95 5.07 -15.10 10.82
N LEU A 96 6.29 -14.71 11.18
CA LEU A 96 6.69 -13.32 11.21
C LEU A 96 6.59 -12.68 9.82
N GLY A 97 6.10 -11.44 9.76
CA GLY A 97 6.04 -10.65 8.53
C GLY A 97 4.84 -10.95 7.62
N LEU A 98 3.90 -11.80 8.06
CA LEU A 98 2.66 -12.06 7.32
C LEU A 98 1.49 -11.21 7.85
N PHE A 99 0.57 -10.90 6.94
CA PHE A 99 -0.73 -10.34 7.26
C PHE A 99 -1.75 -11.48 7.39
N TYR A 100 -2.65 -11.35 8.37
CA TYR A 100 -3.69 -12.33 8.64
C TYR A 100 -5.07 -11.76 8.34
N ARG A 101 -6.01 -12.64 7.99
CA ARG A 101 -7.41 -12.23 7.80
C ARG A 101 -7.98 -11.68 9.10
N LEU A 102 -8.88 -10.72 8.95
CA LEU A 102 -9.72 -10.29 10.06
C LEU A 102 -10.52 -11.50 10.60
N GLY A 103 -10.52 -11.66 11.93
CA GLY A 103 -11.26 -12.73 12.61
C GLY A 103 -10.52 -14.07 12.72
N CYS A 104 -9.24 -14.16 12.32
CA CYS A 104 -8.45 -15.39 12.54
C CYS A 104 -7.94 -15.55 13.99
N LEU A 105 -8.31 -14.63 14.89
CA LEU A 105 -7.93 -14.67 16.30
C LEU A 105 -9.20 -14.89 17.14
N ASN A 106 -9.13 -15.87 18.03
CA ASN A 106 -10.18 -16.20 19.00
C ASN A 106 -9.78 -15.75 20.42
N GLY A 107 -10.78 -15.32 21.19
CA GLY A 107 -10.63 -14.80 22.56
C GLY A 107 -10.68 -13.28 22.63
#